data_AF-A0A417XTA2-F1
#
_entry.id   AF-A0A417XTA2-F1
#
_cell.length_a   1.000
_cell.length_b   1.000
_cell.length_c   1.000
_cell.angle_alpha   90.00
_cell.angle_beta   90.00
_cell.angle_gamma   90.00
#
_symmetry.space_group_name_H-M   'P 1'
#
loop_
_entity.id
_entity.type
_entity.pdbx_description
1 polymer ?
#
loop_
_entity_poly.entity_id
_entity_poly.type
_entity_poly.pdbx_seq_one_letter_code
_entity_poly.pdbx_strand_id
1 'polypeptide(L)'
;MEATREDFIVVAQLMPQPHPIVACAETVSTVVAEVAELQPVYMSPDDKRAAVVALTRAERQLAELKLRVLAAAGDVAEDAGARDVGAWLAHQTQADSSTARAEAHLATALD
;
A
#
# COMPACT_ATOMS: atom_id res chain seq x y z
N MET A 1 10.93 40.69 -16.80
CA MET A 1 9.74 39.94 -17.21
C MET A 1 10.23 38.78 -18.06
N GLU A 2 10.60 37.68 -17.39
CA GLU A 2 10.59 36.28 -17.86
C GLU A 2 11.15 35.49 -16.66
N ALA A 3 10.35 35.35 -15.59
CA ALA A 3 10.69 34.44 -14.51
C ALA A 3 10.37 33.03 -15.03
N THR A 4 11.40 32.41 -15.58
CA THR A 4 11.35 31.15 -16.32
C THR A 4 10.79 30.04 -15.44
N ARG A 5 9.75 29.40 -15.96
CA ARG A 5 9.02 28.24 -15.43
C ARG A 5 9.89 27.07 -14.93
N GLU A 6 11.18 27.08 -15.25
CA GLU A 6 12.18 26.10 -14.82
C GLU A 6 12.63 26.28 -13.37
N ASP A 7 12.66 27.50 -12.84
CA ASP A 7 13.01 27.74 -11.43
C ASP A 7 11.98 27.12 -10.48
N PHE A 8 10.71 27.05 -10.89
CA PHE A 8 9.64 26.48 -10.07
C PHE A 8 9.74 24.95 -9.92
N ILE A 9 10.35 24.26 -10.89
CA ILE A 9 10.56 22.80 -10.85
C ILE A 9 11.71 22.47 -9.89
N VAL A 10 12.76 23.31 -9.85
CA VAL A 10 13.94 23.09 -9.01
C VAL A 10 13.63 23.29 -7.52
N VAL A 11 12.73 24.22 -7.14
CA VAL A 11 12.35 24.41 -5.72
C VAL A 11 11.47 23.28 -5.20
N ALA A 12 10.66 22.64 -6.05
CA ALA A 12 9.83 21.48 -5.66
C ALA A 12 10.67 20.21 -5.39
N GLN A 13 11.88 20.13 -5.94
CA GLN A 13 12.84 19.03 -5.69
C GLN A 13 13.49 19.08 -4.30
N LEU A 14 13.20 20.09 -3.49
CA LEU A 14 13.74 20.22 -2.12
C LEU A 14 12.83 19.62 -1.04
N MET A 15 11.64 19.12 -1.39
CA MET A 15 10.81 18.35 -0.47
C MET A 15 10.95 16.86 -0.81
N PRO A 16 11.29 15.99 0.16
CA PRO A 16 11.28 14.55 -0.06
C PRO A 16 9.90 14.15 -0.57
N GLN A 17 9.82 13.80 -1.85
CA GLN A 17 8.60 13.17 -2.37
C GLN A 17 8.53 11.78 -1.75
N PRO A 18 7.35 11.35 -1.27
CA PRO A 18 7.21 10.00 -0.74
C PRO A 18 7.65 9.00 -1.79
N HIS A 19 8.32 7.93 -1.35
CA HIS A 19 8.80 6.87 -2.23
C HIS A 19 7.64 6.38 -3.12
N PRO A 20 7.86 6.04 -4.42
CA PRO A 20 6.77 5.70 -5.34
C PRO A 20 5.83 4.58 -4.85
N ILE A 21 6.33 3.62 -4.05
CA ILE A 21 5.52 2.57 -3.43
C ILE A 21 4.53 3.15 -2.40
N VAL A 22 4.97 4.14 -1.60
CA VAL A 22 4.11 4.84 -0.64
C VAL A 22 3.04 5.65 -1.37
N ALA A 23 3.44 6.43 -2.39
CA ALA A 23 2.51 7.20 -3.21
C ALA A 23 1.46 6.30 -3.91
N CYS A 24 1.87 5.10 -4.35
CA CYS A 24 0.95 4.11 -4.91
C CYS A 24 -0.09 3.64 -3.87
N ALA A 25 0.35 3.27 -2.67
CA ALA A 25 -0.55 2.82 -1.60
C ALA A 25 -1.56 3.91 -1.19
N GLU A 26 -1.11 5.15 -1.06
CA GLU A 26 -1.95 6.31 -0.78
C GLU A 26 -2.98 6.57 -1.90
N THR A 27 -2.53 6.49 -3.14
CA THR A 27 -3.42 6.64 -4.31
C THR A 27 -4.50 5.57 -4.27
N VAL A 28 -4.13 4.29 -4.12
CA VAL A 28 -5.11 3.18 -4.05
C VAL A 28 -6.13 3.40 -2.93
N SER A 29 -5.67 3.77 -1.74
CA SER A 29 -6.56 4.07 -0.61
C SER A 29 -7.53 5.21 -0.93
N THR A 30 -7.06 6.26 -1.61
CA THR A 30 -7.87 7.40 -2.01
C THR A 30 -8.95 7.00 -3.01
N VAL A 31 -8.60 6.31 -4.11
CA VAL A 31 -9.60 5.92 -5.13
C VAL A 31 -10.63 4.91 -4.60
N VAL A 32 -10.23 4.04 -3.69
CA VAL A 32 -11.16 3.11 -3.03
C VAL A 32 -12.12 3.88 -2.11
N ALA A 33 -11.65 4.88 -1.38
CA ALA A 33 -12.50 5.72 -0.53
C ALA A 33 -13.56 6.50 -1.33
N GLU A 34 -13.23 6.97 -2.54
CA GLU A 34 -14.17 7.68 -3.41
C GLU A 34 -15.40 6.86 -3.80
N VAL A 35 -15.28 5.53 -3.83
CA VAL A 35 -16.38 4.62 -4.19
C VAL A 35 -16.97 3.87 -3.01
N ALA A 36 -16.43 4.04 -1.80
CA ALA A 36 -16.79 3.26 -0.62
C ALA A 36 -18.26 3.42 -0.18
N GLU A 37 -18.87 4.57 -0.48
CA GLU A 37 -20.27 4.87 -0.15
C GLU A 37 -21.25 4.43 -1.25
N LEU A 38 -20.75 3.98 -2.41
CA LEU A 38 -21.60 3.53 -3.51
C LEU A 38 -22.14 2.13 -3.24
N GLN A 39 -23.45 1.95 -3.38
CA GLN A 39 -24.10 0.68 -3.08
C GLN A 39 -24.05 -0.28 -4.29
N PRO A 40 -23.39 -1.46 -4.20
CA PRO A 40 -23.29 -2.39 -5.32
C PRO A 40 -24.63 -2.93 -5.81
N VAL A 41 -25.71 -2.80 -5.03
CA VAL A 41 -27.07 -3.24 -5.42
C VAL A 41 -27.52 -2.58 -6.73
N TYR A 42 -27.12 -1.33 -6.98
CA TYR A 42 -27.50 -0.56 -8.16
C TYR A 42 -26.67 -0.87 -9.41
N MET A 43 -25.61 -1.68 -9.29
CA MET A 43 -24.83 -2.11 -10.44
C MET A 43 -25.59 -3.14 -11.28
N SER A 44 -25.40 -3.10 -12.60
CA SER A 44 -25.87 -4.16 -13.49
C SER A 44 -25.17 -5.50 -13.16
N PRO A 45 -25.77 -6.66 -13.49
CA PRO A 45 -25.11 -7.95 -13.30
C PRO A 45 -23.76 -8.07 -14.02
N ASP A 46 -23.61 -7.43 -15.19
CA ASP A 46 -22.38 -7.46 -15.97
C ASP A 46 -21.28 -6.60 -15.32
N ASP A 47 -21.64 -5.42 -14.82
CA ASP A 47 -20.70 -4.56 -14.07
C ASP A 47 -20.25 -5.23 -12.77
N LYS A 48 -21.15 -5.92 -12.06
CA LYS A 48 -20.79 -6.69 -10.85
C LYS A 48 -19.75 -7.75 -11.16
N ARG A 49 -19.94 -8.48 -12.26
CA ARG A 49 -19.01 -9.54 -12.70
C ARG A 49 -17.64 -8.95 -13.05
N ALA A 50 -17.62 -7.86 -13.82
CA ALA A 50 -16.39 -7.17 -14.19
C ALA A 50 -15.66 -6.64 -12.95
N ALA A 51 -16.38 -5.99 -12.03
CA ALA A 51 -15.83 -5.43 -10.80
C ALA A 51 -15.18 -6.51 -9.91
N VAL A 52 -15.86 -7.63 -9.64
CA VAL A 52 -15.31 -8.70 -8.79
C VAL A 52 -14.00 -9.25 -9.36
N VAL A 53 -13.93 -9.48 -10.68
CA VAL A 53 -12.72 -10.00 -11.33
C VAL A 53 -11.59 -8.96 -11.27
N ALA A 54 -11.89 -7.69 -11.56
CA ALA A 54 -10.89 -6.62 -11.53
C ALA A 54 -10.36 -6.37 -10.11
N LEU A 55 -11.23 -6.30 -9.10
CA LEU A 55 -10.86 -6.11 -7.70
C LEU A 55 -10.01 -7.29 -7.19
N THR A 56 -10.40 -8.53 -7.49
CA THR A 56 -9.61 -9.72 -7.13
C THR A 56 -8.18 -9.65 -7.70
N ARG A 57 -8.03 -9.16 -8.94
CA ARG A 57 -6.70 -8.97 -9.55
C ARG A 57 -5.91 -7.88 -8.82
N ALA A 58 -6.53 -6.74 -8.53
CA ALA A 58 -5.90 -5.64 -7.83
C ALA A 58 -5.46 -6.03 -6.41
N GLU A 59 -6.31 -6.74 -5.66
CA GLU A 59 -6.00 -7.28 -4.33
C GLU A 59 -4.75 -8.16 -4.35
N ARG A 60 -4.62 -9.06 -5.33
CA ARG A 60 -3.44 -9.94 -5.46
C ARG A 60 -2.16 -9.14 -5.73
N GLN A 61 -2.23 -8.16 -6.63
CA GLN A 61 -1.07 -7.32 -6.95
C GLN A 61 -0.66 -6.46 -5.75
N LEU A 62 -1.63 -5.92 -5.01
CA LEU A 62 -1.39 -5.15 -3.79
C LEU A 62 -0.82 -6.03 -2.67
N ALA A 63 -1.35 -7.24 -2.49
CA ALA A 63 -0.84 -8.20 -1.52
C ALA A 63 0.61 -8.60 -1.84
N GLU A 64 0.92 -8.92 -3.10
CA GLU A 64 2.29 -9.21 -3.54
C GLU A 64 3.24 -8.03 -3.27
N LEU A 65 2.84 -6.80 -3.62
CA LEU A 65 3.64 -5.61 -3.35
C LEU A 65 3.88 -5.42 -1.85
N LYS A 66 2.85 -5.58 -1.01
CA LYS A 66 2.95 -5.51 0.45
C LYS A 66 3.93 -6.56 0.98
N LEU A 67 3.85 -7.80 0.50
CA LEU A 67 4.76 -8.86 0.95
C LEU A 67 6.21 -8.57 0.55
N ARG A 68 6.46 -8.04 -0.66
CA ARG A 68 7.82 -7.61 -1.05
C ARG A 68 8.37 -6.50 -0.14
N VAL A 69 7.53 -5.55 0.26
CA VAL A 69 7.93 -4.52 1.23
C VAL A 69 8.22 -5.13 2.60
N LEU A 70 7.37 -6.04 3.09
CA LEU A 70 7.57 -6.71 4.36
C LEU A 70 8.85 -7.57 4.39
N ALA A 71 9.19 -8.22 3.28
CA ALA A 71 10.43 -9.00 3.17
C ALA A 71 11.68 -8.12 3.37
N ALA A 72 11.63 -6.87 2.90
CA ALA A 72 12.70 -5.90 3.04
C ALA A 72 12.65 -5.06 4.35
N ALA A 73 11.63 -5.23 5.19
CA ALA A 73 11.36 -4.35 6.34
C ALA A 73 12.04 -4.79 7.66
N GLY A 74 13.14 -5.54 7.58
CA GLY A 74 13.90 -5.95 8.77
C GLY A 74 14.44 -4.75 9.56
N ASP A 75 14.92 -3.74 8.85
CA ASP A 75 15.37 -2.45 9.38
C ASP A 75 14.27 -1.70 10.14
N VAL A 76 13.03 -1.77 9.67
CA VAL A 76 11.87 -1.16 10.35
C VAL A 76 11.62 -1.83 11.71
N ALA A 77 11.74 -3.15 11.79
CA ALA A 77 11.60 -3.86 13.06
C ALA A 77 12.73 -3.53 14.03
N GLU A 78 13.97 -3.41 13.53
CA GLU A 78 15.13 -3.01 14.31
C GLU A 78 14.99 -1.58 14.87
N ASP A 79 14.62 -0.61 14.01
CA ASP A 79 14.42 0.80 14.40
C ASP A 79 13.26 0.96 15.40
N ALA A 80 12.18 0.20 15.22
CA ALA A 80 11.04 0.21 16.14
C ALA A 80 11.27 -0.58 17.44
N GLY A 81 12.41 -1.28 17.59
CA GLY A 81 12.69 -2.14 18.73
C GLY A 81 11.74 -3.35 18.84
N ALA A 82 11.13 -3.77 17.72
CA ALA A 82 10.26 -4.92 17.68
C ALA A 82 11.06 -6.22 17.58
N ARG A 83 10.49 -7.32 18.09
CA ARG A 83 11.14 -8.64 18.04
C ARG A 83 11.39 -9.13 16.61
N ASP A 84 10.44 -8.87 15.73
CA ASP A 84 10.44 -9.26 14.33
C ASP A 84 9.44 -8.37 13.56
N VAL A 85 9.50 -8.40 12.22
CA VAL A 85 8.62 -7.63 11.33
C VAL A 85 7.14 -7.94 11.58
N GLY A 86 6.80 -9.19 11.89
CA GLY A 86 5.42 -9.60 12.18
C GLY A 86 4.90 -9.02 13.49
N ALA A 87 5.73 -8.93 14.53
CA ALA A 87 5.42 -8.30 15.80
C ALA A 87 5.23 -6.79 15.65
N TRP A 88 6.10 -6.14 14.86
CA TRP A 88 5.94 -4.73 14.49
C TRP A 88 4.61 -4.51 13.73
N LEU A 89 4.34 -5.31 12.70
CA LEU A 89 3.13 -5.20 11.88
C LEU A 89 1.86 -5.38 12.72
N ALA A 90 1.82 -6.38 13.60
CA ALA A 90 0.69 -6.61 14.50
C ALA A 90 0.42 -5.39 15.40
N HIS A 91 1.48 -4.82 15.99
CA HIS A 91 1.36 -3.64 16.83
C HIS A 91 0.86 -2.42 16.04
N GLN A 92 1.44 -2.18 14.85
CA GLN A 92 1.14 -0.99 14.06
C GLN A 92 -0.28 -1.01 13.44
N THR A 93 -0.78 -2.19 13.09
CA THR A 93 -2.09 -2.36 12.43
C THR A 93 -3.20 -2.80 13.37
N GLN A 94 -2.88 -3.07 14.65
CA GLN A 94 -3.78 -3.70 15.61
C GLN A 94 -4.35 -5.05 15.13
N ALA A 95 -3.66 -5.70 14.19
CA ALA A 95 -4.04 -7.02 13.69
C ALA A 95 -3.70 -8.12 14.69
N ASP A 96 -4.36 -9.27 14.54
CA ASP A 96 -4.01 -10.46 15.30
C ASP A 96 -2.54 -10.86 15.06
N SER A 97 -1.83 -11.15 16.15
CA SER A 97 -0.39 -11.38 16.10
C SER A 97 0.01 -12.69 15.40
N SER A 98 -0.90 -13.67 15.30
CA SER A 98 -0.64 -14.90 14.55
C SER A 98 -0.76 -14.65 13.05
N THR A 99 -1.76 -13.88 12.63
CA THR A 99 -1.97 -13.46 11.24
C THR A 99 -0.80 -12.62 10.73
N ALA A 100 -0.38 -11.59 11.48
CA ALA A 100 0.72 -10.71 11.08
C ALA A 100 2.07 -11.46 10.96
N ARG A 101 2.33 -12.43 11.86
CA ARG A 101 3.52 -13.28 11.75
C ARG A 101 3.46 -14.26 10.60
N ALA A 102 2.29 -14.85 10.32
CA ALA A 102 2.11 -15.71 9.15
C ALA A 102 2.37 -14.92 7.85
N GLU A 103 1.92 -13.67 7.80
CA GLU A 103 2.17 -12.78 6.68
C GLU A 103 3.66 -12.42 6.53
N ALA A 104 4.34 -12.05 7.62
CA ALA A 104 5.78 -11.79 7.61
C ALA A 104 6.58 -13.04 7.20
N HIS A 105 6.20 -14.23 7.67
CA HIS A 105 6.81 -15.47 7.25
C HIS A 105 6.58 -15.76 5.75
N LEU A 106 5.37 -15.55 5.25
CA LEU A 106 5.08 -15.69 3.81
C LEU A 106 5.94 -14.72 2.97
N ALA A 107 6.16 -13.51 3.45
CA ALA A 107 7.01 -12.52 2.78
C ALA A 107 8.44 -13.03 2.58
N THR A 108 9.01 -13.76 3.54
CA THR A 108 10.37 -14.35 3.41
C THR A 108 10.50 -15.38 2.29
N ALA A 109 9.40 -15.94 1.79
CA ALA A 109 9.41 -16.87 0.65
C ALA A 109 9.45 -16.16 -0.72
N LEU A 110 9.35 -14.82 -0.74
CA LEU A 110 9.38 -13.99 -1.95
C LEU A 110 10.72 -13.27 -2.18
N ASP A 111 11.62 -13.31 -1.20
CA ASP A 111 13.01 -12.86 -1.27
C ASP A 111 13.92 -13.98 -1.82
#